data_AF-A0AAQ4FKP2-F1
#
_entry.id   AF-A0AAQ4FKP2-F1
#
_cell.length_a   1.000
_cell.length_b   1.000
_cell.length_c   1.000
_cell.angle_alpha   90.00
_cell.angle_beta   90.00
_cell.angle_gamma   90.00
#
_symmetry.space_group_name_H-M   'P 1'
#
loop_
_entity.id
_entity.type
_entity.pdbx_description
1 polymer ?
#
loop_
_entity_poly.entity_id
_entity_poly.type
_entity_poly.pdbx_seq_one_letter_code
_entity_poly.pdbx_strand_id
1 'polypeptide(L)'
;MADLKEPPPLLSEGDLNSKEEDDMFTSAVEHHKNLREGLMEGPEEVEVNLDDDEPPTQATLLGSAKLEFRGAEDEVQRSNPEPNPPRQATTLFSPDVSTLKPAKEKEQQKASEGEEFVEISVREPQKVGEGMAAYVTYRVVTRTNAPYFRKTQFSVNRRFSDFLGLHEKLVEKHLHMGRIVPPAPEKSVLGMTKIKMSKDEQVTSEDFVERRRAALERFLQRTAAHPSLKVDPDFREFLEQEAELPRATNTSSLSGAGMFRLISRMGDSVSKITTKMDEADPVLLAEPSFAVQWFEEKQQQIDNLDIQLKRLHASVENMVQQRRELSQSTGAFAKSAAMLGNCEEHTGLSRALSKLAEVGERVEQLQGRQANHDFYCLAELVKDYLALVGAIKDVFHQRVKVYQTWQHAQQMLARKREAKAKLELAAKSDKIPQARQEVLEWEAKVERGQEEFDNVSRVIRTEMDRFELNRITDFRNSVVRYFEFLLDTQQQLIKYWETFLPEAKAIA
;
A
#
# COMPACT_ATOMS: atom_id res chain seq x y z
N MET A 1 -58.68 -53.78 -14.90
CA MET A 1 -57.48 -54.03 -14.07
C MET A 1 -57.31 -52.85 -13.15
N ALA A 2 -57.31 -53.13 -11.85
CA ALA A 2 -56.98 -52.28 -10.70
C ALA A 2 -57.90 -51.07 -10.37
N ASP A 3 -58.52 -51.20 -9.20
CA ASP A 3 -59.47 -50.33 -8.52
C ASP A 3 -58.80 -49.20 -7.69
N LEU A 4 -59.57 -48.10 -7.58
CA LEU A 4 -59.82 -47.20 -6.45
C LEU A 4 -59.11 -47.48 -5.10
N LYS A 5 -58.55 -46.46 -4.43
CA LYS A 5 -59.20 -45.66 -3.34
C LYS A 5 -58.21 -44.79 -2.53
N GLU A 6 -58.78 -43.73 -1.96
CA GLU A 6 -58.31 -42.68 -1.03
C GLU A 6 -57.75 -43.16 0.37
N PRO A 7 -57.21 -42.25 1.22
CA PRO A 7 -56.35 -42.50 2.42
C PRO A 7 -57.18 -42.76 3.71
N PRO A 8 -56.74 -42.61 5.00
CA PRO A 8 -55.44 -42.49 5.73
C PRO A 8 -55.30 -43.63 6.82
N PRO A 9 -54.49 -43.60 7.94
CA PRO A 9 -54.76 -42.78 9.14
C PRO A 9 -53.54 -42.42 10.06
N LEU A 10 -53.84 -41.65 11.12
CA LEU A 10 -53.05 -41.34 12.33
C LEU A 10 -53.14 -42.45 13.42
N LEU A 11 -52.23 -42.38 14.41
CA LEU A 11 -52.13 -43.11 15.71
C LEU A 11 -51.33 -44.45 15.65
N SER A 12 -50.51 -44.89 16.62
CA SER A 12 -50.35 -44.56 18.06
C SER A 12 -48.99 -45.00 18.63
N GLU A 13 -48.66 -44.39 19.77
CA GLU A 13 -47.62 -44.58 20.82
C GLU A 13 -46.95 -45.96 21.03
N GLY A 14 -45.68 -45.89 21.46
CA GLY A 14 -44.93 -46.98 22.10
C GLY A 14 -43.45 -46.65 22.40
N ASP A 15 -43.21 -46.07 23.58
CA ASP A 15 -41.99 -46.02 24.42
C ASP A 15 -40.58 -46.14 23.81
N LEU A 16 -39.77 -45.07 23.88
CA LEU A 16 -38.31 -45.15 24.15
C LEU A 16 -37.80 -43.89 24.88
N ASN A 17 -37.78 -44.00 26.20
CA ASN A 17 -36.72 -43.64 27.15
C ASN A 17 -35.73 -42.48 26.81
N SER A 18 -35.87 -41.41 27.60
CA SER A 18 -34.88 -40.49 28.19
C SER A 18 -33.47 -40.27 27.55
N LYS A 19 -33.21 -38.97 27.30
CA LYS A 19 -31.97 -38.17 27.54
C LYS A 19 -31.47 -37.39 26.31
N GLU A 20 -30.93 -36.20 26.60
CA GLU A 20 -30.08 -35.32 25.77
C GLU A 20 -30.77 -34.17 25.02
N GLU A 21 -31.41 -33.27 25.78
CA GLU A 21 -31.25 -31.83 25.55
C GLU A 21 -30.13 -31.34 26.49
N ASP A 22 -28.92 -31.17 25.96
CA ASP A 22 -27.85 -30.28 26.45
C ASP A 22 -26.54 -30.60 25.73
N ASP A 23 -26.38 -30.19 24.47
CA ASP A 23 -25.06 -30.27 23.81
C ASP A 23 -24.84 -29.17 22.77
N MET A 24 -24.99 -27.91 23.21
CA MET A 24 -24.59 -26.73 22.42
C MET A 24 -23.78 -25.70 23.22
N PHE A 25 -23.23 -26.09 24.38
CA PHE A 25 -22.33 -25.23 25.17
C PHE A 25 -21.02 -25.91 25.61
N THR A 26 -20.78 -27.16 25.21
CA THR A 26 -19.64 -27.95 25.70
C THR A 26 -18.36 -27.82 24.85
N SER A 27 -18.46 -27.33 23.61
CA SER A 27 -17.29 -27.17 22.72
C SER A 27 -16.41 -25.94 23.06
N ALA A 28 -16.89 -25.01 23.88
CA ALA A 28 -16.13 -23.81 24.26
C ALA A 28 -15.16 -24.03 25.44
N VAL A 29 -15.22 -25.17 26.14
CA VAL A 29 -14.38 -25.43 27.33
C VAL A 29 -13.18 -26.35 27.03
N GLU A 30 -13.20 -27.12 25.94
CA GLU A 30 -12.07 -28.01 25.59
C GLU A 30 -10.93 -27.30 24.84
N HIS A 31 -11.20 -26.21 24.14
CA HIS A 31 -10.13 -25.48 23.44
C HIS A 31 -9.26 -24.62 24.37
N HIS A 32 -9.67 -24.44 25.63
CA HIS A 32 -8.93 -23.68 26.65
C HIS A 32 -8.07 -24.55 27.57
N LYS A 33 -8.18 -25.90 27.48
CA LYS A 33 -7.31 -26.83 28.23
C LYS A 33 -5.99 -27.14 27.52
N ASN A 34 -5.95 -27.16 26.19
CA ASN A 34 -4.73 -27.47 25.44
C ASN A 34 -3.72 -26.31 25.31
N LEU A 35 -4.03 -25.10 25.80
CA LEU A 35 -3.08 -23.98 25.83
C LEU A 35 -2.33 -23.81 27.16
N ARG A 36 -2.58 -24.66 28.17
CA ARG A 36 -1.92 -24.54 29.48
C ARG A 36 -0.78 -25.54 29.73
N GLU A 37 -0.58 -26.54 28.88
CA GLU A 37 0.42 -27.62 29.09
C GLU A 37 1.76 -27.44 28.34
N GLY A 38 2.06 -26.26 27.79
CA GLY A 38 3.30 -26.02 27.03
C GLY A 38 4.36 -25.13 27.71
N LEU A 39 4.15 -24.71 28.96
CA LEU A 39 5.05 -23.75 29.64
C LEU A 39 5.41 -24.25 31.03
N MET A 40 6.24 -25.30 31.13
CA MET A 40 7.07 -25.56 32.31
C MET A 40 8.07 -26.69 32.01
N GLU A 41 9.24 -26.34 31.49
CA GLU A 41 10.47 -27.11 31.69
C GLU A 41 11.55 -26.11 32.11
N GLY A 42 11.91 -26.14 33.40
CA GLY A 42 13.10 -25.49 33.94
C GLY A 42 14.25 -26.50 33.99
N PRO A 43 15.52 -26.07 33.89
CA PRO A 43 16.65 -26.99 33.97
C PRO A 43 16.95 -27.37 35.43
N GLU A 44 17.47 -28.59 35.57
CA GLU A 44 17.83 -29.30 36.80
C GLU A 44 18.78 -28.55 37.74
N GLU A 45 18.63 -28.84 39.03
CA GLU A 45 19.50 -28.39 40.12
C GLU A 45 20.91 -28.98 40.03
N VAL A 46 21.92 -28.12 40.19
CA VAL A 46 23.29 -28.53 40.56
C VAL A 46 23.67 -27.76 41.82
N GLU A 47 23.76 -28.47 42.95
CA GLU A 47 24.32 -27.97 44.22
C GLU A 47 25.82 -27.65 44.07
N VAL A 48 26.26 -26.44 44.41
CA VAL A 48 27.63 -26.21 44.92
C VAL A 48 27.68 -25.03 45.91
N ASN A 49 28.41 -25.26 47.00
CA ASN A 49 28.65 -24.49 48.23
C ASN A 49 28.81 -22.96 48.15
N LEU A 50 28.34 -22.32 49.23
CA LEU A 50 28.72 -20.99 49.68
C LEU A 50 29.99 -21.12 50.55
N ASP A 51 31.13 -20.62 50.05
CA ASP A 51 32.15 -19.94 50.85
C ASP A 51 33.24 -19.39 49.90
N ASP A 52 33.77 -18.24 50.31
CA ASP A 52 34.97 -17.54 49.86
C ASP A 52 34.88 -16.32 48.92
N ASP A 53 35.58 -15.30 49.43
CA ASP A 53 35.69 -13.89 49.11
C ASP A 53 36.55 -13.53 47.87
N GLU A 54 36.29 -12.33 47.38
CA GLU A 54 37.07 -11.43 46.49
C GLU A 54 37.09 -11.62 44.94
N PRO A 55 36.97 -10.50 44.17
CA PRO A 55 36.90 -10.50 42.70
C PRO A 55 38.22 -10.13 42.01
N PRO A 56 38.35 -10.42 40.69
CA PRO A 56 38.88 -9.38 39.80
C PRO A 56 38.19 -9.25 38.42
N THR A 57 37.78 -8.00 38.15
CA THR A 57 37.96 -7.13 36.95
C THR A 57 37.65 -7.50 35.48
N GLN A 58 36.91 -6.54 34.87
CA GLN A 58 36.87 -6.04 33.46
C GLN A 58 36.03 -6.83 32.43
N ALA A 59 35.15 -6.25 31.59
CA ALA A 59 34.88 -4.85 31.22
C ALA A 59 33.41 -4.66 30.73
N THR A 60 32.86 -3.48 30.97
CA THR A 60 31.54 -2.97 30.53
C THR A 60 31.76 -1.70 29.72
N LEU A 61 31.06 -1.47 28.60
CA LEU A 61 30.83 -0.11 28.08
C LEU A 61 29.55 -0.03 27.22
N LEU A 62 28.45 0.40 27.85
CA LEU A 62 27.40 1.24 27.26
C LEU A 62 26.86 2.11 28.41
N GLY A 63 27.38 3.33 28.50
CA GLY A 63 27.07 4.30 29.54
C GLY A 63 26.18 5.43 29.03
N SER A 64 24.98 5.50 29.58
CA SER A 64 24.11 6.68 29.63
C SER A 64 24.74 7.78 30.49
N ALA A 65 24.79 9.03 30.01
CA ALA A 65 25.22 10.18 30.81
C ALA A 65 24.07 11.17 31.01
N LYS A 66 23.81 11.42 32.30
CA LYS A 66 22.82 12.30 32.90
C LYS A 66 23.46 13.68 33.11
N LEU A 67 22.76 14.76 32.76
CA LEU A 67 23.20 16.14 32.98
C LEU A 67 23.08 16.53 34.45
N GLU A 68 24.13 17.16 35.00
CA GLU A 68 24.07 17.95 36.25
C GLU A 68 24.73 19.32 36.04
N PHE A 69 24.11 20.35 36.62
CA PHE A 69 24.53 21.75 36.59
C PHE A 69 25.13 22.14 37.95
N ARG A 70 26.28 22.81 37.97
CA ARG A 70 26.68 23.66 39.10
C ARG A 70 27.72 24.70 38.69
N GLY A 71 27.44 25.97 38.98
CA GLY A 71 28.30 27.12 38.68
C GLY A 71 29.33 27.43 39.77
N ALA A 72 30.27 28.32 39.43
CA ALA A 72 31.02 29.19 40.33
C ALA A 72 31.73 30.29 39.52
N GLU A 73 31.71 31.49 40.08
CA GLU A 73 32.25 32.77 39.59
C GLU A 73 33.74 32.98 39.96
N ASP A 74 34.35 33.98 39.31
CA ASP A 74 35.56 34.79 39.65
C ASP A 74 36.99 34.21 39.51
N GLU A 75 37.75 34.67 38.49
CA GLU A 75 38.80 35.74 38.46
C GLU A 75 40.21 35.20 38.82
N VAL A 76 41.31 35.35 38.03
CA VAL A 76 42.13 36.56 37.80
C VAL A 76 43.34 36.24 36.84
N GLN A 77 43.56 37.09 35.79
CA GLN A 77 44.81 37.60 35.13
C GLN A 77 45.94 36.63 34.62
N ARG A 78 46.68 36.82 33.50
CA ARG A 78 47.15 37.99 32.70
C ARG A 78 47.89 37.52 31.39
N SER A 79 47.88 38.39 30.36
CA SER A 79 48.86 38.68 29.26
C SER A 79 49.09 37.77 28.01
N ASN A 80 48.87 38.37 26.83
CA ASN A 80 49.27 38.03 25.42
C ASN A 80 50.73 38.51 25.11
N PRO A 81 51.46 38.17 23.98
CA PRO A 81 50.99 38.11 22.56
C PRO A 81 51.66 37.07 21.57
N GLU A 82 51.11 37.01 20.34
CA GLU A 82 51.41 36.24 19.07
C GLU A 82 52.77 36.55 18.35
N PRO A 83 53.25 35.90 17.22
CA PRO A 83 52.52 35.23 16.08
C PRO A 83 53.13 34.00 15.29
N ASN A 84 52.25 33.16 14.67
CA ASN A 84 52.24 32.38 13.36
C ASN A 84 53.40 31.44 12.88
N PRO A 85 53.20 30.50 11.89
CA PRO A 85 52.03 29.78 11.29
C PRO A 85 52.30 28.23 11.07
N PRO A 86 51.75 27.49 10.05
CA PRO A 86 50.42 26.90 9.86
C PRO A 86 50.39 25.33 9.81
N ARG A 87 49.20 24.68 9.95
CA ARG A 87 48.67 23.58 9.06
C ARG A 87 47.46 22.81 9.64
N GLN A 88 46.32 23.00 8.95
CA GLN A 88 45.26 22.05 8.55
C GLN A 88 44.84 20.87 9.45
N ALA A 89 43.54 20.84 9.80
CA ALA A 89 42.67 19.67 9.58
C ALA A 89 41.20 20.11 9.47
N THR A 90 40.55 19.59 8.43
CA THR A 90 39.20 19.87 7.94
C THR A 90 38.11 19.23 8.81
N THR A 91 37.13 19.99 9.28
CA THR A 91 35.86 19.44 9.78
C THR A 91 34.75 19.68 8.75
N LEU A 92 34.21 18.56 8.26
CA LEU A 92 33.04 18.49 7.40
C LEU A 92 31.77 18.54 8.25
N PHE A 93 30.74 19.20 7.72
CA PHE A 93 29.34 19.24 8.15
C PHE A 93 28.95 20.26 9.24
N SER A 94 28.50 21.41 8.77
CA SER A 94 27.38 22.18 9.35
C SER A 94 26.60 22.78 8.17
N PRO A 95 25.30 22.50 7.98
CA PRO A 95 24.51 23.25 7.02
C PRO A 95 23.95 24.49 7.72
N ASP A 96 24.45 25.65 7.31
CA ASP A 96 23.97 26.96 7.72
C ASP A 96 22.63 27.25 7.01
N VAL A 97 21.53 27.21 7.77
CA VAL A 97 20.18 27.55 7.31
C VAL A 97 20.00 29.05 7.43
N SER A 98 20.63 29.81 6.54
CA SER A 98 20.47 31.27 6.53
C SER A 98 20.79 31.93 5.19
N THR A 99 20.31 31.41 4.05
CA THR A 99 20.29 32.16 2.75
C THR A 99 19.34 31.56 1.70
N LEU A 100 18.08 31.32 2.05
CA LEU A 100 17.02 31.13 1.05
C LEU A 100 15.90 32.14 1.27
N LYS A 101 16.09 33.34 0.72
CA LYS A 101 14.96 34.24 0.42
C LYS A 101 14.36 33.86 -0.95
N PRO A 102 13.03 33.98 -1.11
CA PRO A 102 12.30 33.47 -2.25
C PRO A 102 12.37 34.46 -3.42
N ALA A 103 13.16 34.12 -4.44
CA ALA A 103 13.22 34.88 -5.70
C ALA A 103 12.80 34.00 -6.89
N LYS A 104 11.74 33.21 -6.73
CA LYS A 104 11.18 32.37 -7.82
C LYS A 104 9.67 32.44 -8.03
N GLU A 105 8.96 33.37 -7.38
CA GLU A 105 7.51 33.53 -7.60
C GLU A 105 7.13 34.39 -8.82
N LYS A 106 8.10 34.90 -9.59
CA LYS A 106 7.82 35.68 -10.81
C LYS A 106 8.40 35.12 -12.11
N GLU A 107 9.10 33.98 -12.08
CA GLU A 107 9.60 33.31 -13.29
C GLU A 107 8.88 31.98 -13.62
N GLN A 108 7.96 31.51 -12.77
CA GLN A 108 7.14 30.31 -13.05
C GLN A 108 5.79 30.60 -13.73
N GLN A 109 5.46 31.86 -14.02
CA GLN A 109 4.21 32.25 -14.69
C GLN A 109 4.36 32.51 -16.20
N LYS A 110 5.45 32.10 -16.85
CA LYS A 110 5.63 32.24 -18.31
C LYS A 110 6.07 30.98 -19.06
N ALA A 111 5.97 29.80 -18.44
CA ALA A 111 6.38 28.52 -19.06
C ALA A 111 5.27 27.45 -19.13
N SER A 112 3.99 27.76 -18.89
CA SER A 112 2.93 26.73 -18.81
C SER A 112 1.70 26.97 -19.69
N GLU A 113 1.77 27.79 -20.73
CA GLU A 113 0.65 27.94 -21.68
C GLU A 113 0.58 26.80 -22.72
N GLY A 114 1.43 25.77 -22.64
CA GLY A 114 1.51 24.71 -23.67
C GLY A 114 1.63 23.25 -23.20
N GLU A 115 1.64 22.96 -21.89
CA GLU A 115 1.73 21.58 -21.42
C GLU A 115 0.34 20.92 -21.38
N GLU A 116 0.22 19.76 -22.03
CA GLU A 116 -0.99 18.94 -22.02
C GLU A 116 -1.24 18.38 -20.61
N PHE A 117 -2.40 18.66 -20.02
CA PHE A 117 -2.81 18.18 -18.71
C PHE A 117 -4.17 17.48 -18.75
N VAL A 118 -4.32 16.49 -17.87
CA VAL A 118 -5.58 15.79 -17.60
C VAL A 118 -5.73 15.73 -16.08
N GLU A 119 -6.50 16.67 -15.53
CA GLU A 119 -6.79 16.76 -14.10
C GLU A 119 -8.09 16.02 -13.80
N ILE A 120 -8.05 15.10 -12.83
CA ILE A 120 -9.19 14.27 -12.46
C ILE A 120 -9.43 14.38 -10.96
N SER A 121 -10.67 14.60 -10.58
CA SER A 121 -11.13 14.50 -9.19
C SER A 121 -12.34 13.58 -9.10
N VAL A 122 -12.41 12.78 -8.03
CA VAL A 122 -13.52 11.88 -7.75
C VAL A 122 -14.26 12.44 -6.54
N ARG A 123 -15.54 12.75 -6.67
CA ARG A 123 -16.32 13.46 -5.65
C ARG A 123 -17.67 12.78 -5.41
N GLU A 124 -18.38 13.26 -4.40
CA GLU A 124 -19.82 13.04 -4.19
C GLU A 124 -20.21 11.55 -4.29
N PRO A 125 -19.86 10.72 -3.30
CA PRO A 125 -20.34 9.34 -3.27
C PRO A 125 -21.86 9.32 -3.10
N GLN A 126 -22.59 8.81 -4.09
CA GLN A 126 -24.04 8.73 -4.08
C GLN A 126 -24.50 7.28 -4.09
N LYS A 127 -25.33 6.91 -3.10
CA LYS A 127 -26.03 5.61 -3.09
C LYS A 127 -27.17 5.65 -4.09
N VAL A 128 -27.17 4.69 -5.01
CA VAL A 128 -28.18 4.51 -6.06
C VAL A 128 -28.88 3.17 -5.85
N GLY A 129 -30.22 3.19 -5.92
CA GLY A 129 -31.08 2.02 -5.74
C GLY A 129 -31.50 1.75 -4.29
N GLU A 130 -32.48 0.85 -4.13
CA GLU A 130 -33.06 0.44 -2.85
C GLU A 130 -32.85 -1.07 -2.62
N GLY A 131 -32.79 -1.49 -1.34
CA GLY A 131 -32.65 -2.90 -0.95
C GLY A 131 -31.26 -3.51 -1.24
N MET A 132 -31.23 -4.82 -1.51
CA MET A 132 -30.00 -5.60 -1.72
C MET A 132 -29.25 -5.29 -3.03
N ALA A 133 -29.87 -4.53 -3.94
CA ALA A 133 -29.28 -4.13 -5.21
C ALA A 133 -28.63 -2.73 -5.19
N ALA A 134 -28.64 -2.04 -4.04
CA ALA A 134 -28.08 -0.70 -3.92
C ALA A 134 -26.56 -0.69 -4.12
N TYR A 135 -26.05 0.31 -4.85
CA TYR A 135 -24.64 0.50 -5.10
C TYR A 135 -24.22 1.96 -4.90
N VAL A 136 -22.92 2.19 -4.69
CA VAL A 136 -22.36 3.54 -4.58
C VAL A 136 -21.77 3.93 -5.93
N THR A 137 -22.16 5.11 -6.40
CA THR A 137 -21.59 5.80 -7.56
C THR A 137 -20.73 6.96 -7.09
N TYR A 138 -19.73 7.30 -7.90
CA TYR A 138 -18.80 8.38 -7.68
C TYR A 138 -18.84 9.31 -8.87
N ARG A 139 -18.90 10.61 -8.61
CA ARG A 139 -18.83 11.62 -9.65
C ARG A 139 -17.37 11.87 -10.02
N VAL A 140 -16.97 11.42 -11.20
CA VAL A 140 -15.65 11.67 -11.77
C VAL A 140 -15.71 12.97 -12.55
N VAL A 141 -14.99 13.98 -12.09
CA VAL A 141 -14.89 15.30 -12.74
C VAL A 141 -13.53 15.40 -13.41
N THR A 142 -13.53 15.64 -14.71
CA THR A 142 -12.30 15.75 -15.52
C THR A 142 -12.19 17.16 -16.09
N ARG A 143 -10.99 17.73 -15.99
CA ARG A 143 -10.60 18.99 -16.62
C ARG A 143 -9.33 18.75 -17.44
N THR A 144 -9.31 19.17 -18.68
CA THR A 144 -8.19 18.89 -19.59
C THR A 144 -8.09 19.92 -20.71
N ASN A 145 -6.88 20.14 -21.20
CA ASN A 145 -6.59 20.84 -22.45
C ASN A 145 -6.17 19.89 -23.58
N ALA A 146 -6.27 18.57 -23.38
CA ALA A 146 -5.80 17.60 -24.35
C ALA A 146 -6.76 17.48 -25.55
N PRO A 147 -6.24 17.52 -26.79
CA PRO A 147 -7.07 17.67 -28.00
C PRO A 147 -7.90 16.43 -28.35
N TYR A 148 -7.61 15.28 -27.73
CA TYR A 148 -8.32 14.03 -27.94
C TYR A 148 -9.54 13.85 -27.03
N PHE A 149 -9.84 14.82 -26.15
CA PHE A 149 -11.12 14.89 -25.45
C PHE A 149 -12.07 15.86 -26.16
N ARG A 150 -13.37 15.53 -26.14
CA ARG A 150 -14.44 16.31 -26.80
C ARG A 150 -14.75 17.61 -26.06
N LYS A 151 -14.61 17.60 -24.74
CA LYS A 151 -14.95 18.71 -23.84
C LYS A 151 -13.74 18.99 -22.94
N THR A 152 -13.48 20.27 -22.64
CA THR A 152 -12.40 20.69 -21.74
C THR A 152 -12.74 20.48 -20.26
N GLN A 153 -14.02 20.38 -19.95
CA GLN A 153 -14.54 20.06 -18.62
C GLN A 153 -15.81 19.22 -18.75
N PHE A 154 -15.87 18.12 -18.02
CA PHE A 154 -17.03 17.24 -17.99
C PHE A 154 -17.05 16.41 -16.70
N SER A 155 -18.20 15.79 -16.41
CA SER A 155 -18.31 14.86 -15.29
C SER A 155 -19.19 13.68 -15.62
N VAL A 156 -18.81 12.51 -15.14
CA VAL A 156 -19.54 11.25 -15.31
C VAL A 156 -19.71 10.54 -13.98
N ASN A 157 -20.78 9.77 -13.84
CA ASN A 157 -20.99 8.93 -12.67
C ASN A 157 -20.50 7.51 -12.95
N ARG A 158 -19.68 6.98 -12.04
CA ARG A 158 -19.08 5.65 -12.15
C ARG A 158 -19.24 4.90 -10.84
N ARG A 159 -19.65 3.64 -10.90
CA ARG A 159 -19.66 2.77 -9.71
C ARG A 159 -18.32 2.06 -9.60
N PHE A 160 -17.99 1.61 -8.41
CA PHE A 160 -16.72 0.95 -8.11
C PHE A 160 -16.34 -0.19 -9.06
N SER A 161 -17.31 -1.01 -9.49
CA SER A 161 -17.06 -2.10 -10.44
C SER A 161 -16.62 -1.64 -11.83
N ASP A 162 -16.96 -0.41 -12.24
CA ASP A 162 -16.57 0.11 -13.55
C ASP A 162 -15.08 0.46 -13.56
N PHE A 163 -14.54 0.95 -12.43
CA PHE A 163 -13.10 1.19 -12.26
C PHE A 163 -12.31 -0.11 -12.32
N LEU A 164 -12.84 -1.19 -11.73
CA LEU A 164 -12.23 -2.51 -11.81
C LEU A 164 -12.23 -3.04 -13.25
N GLY A 165 -13.34 -2.85 -13.98
CA GLY A 165 -13.41 -3.19 -15.39
C GLY A 165 -12.41 -2.42 -16.24
N LEU A 166 -12.24 -1.11 -15.99
CA LEU A 166 -11.20 -0.30 -16.63
C LEU A 166 -9.81 -0.87 -16.33
N HIS A 167 -9.50 -1.15 -15.06
CA HIS A 167 -8.22 -1.73 -14.68
C HIS A 167 -7.94 -3.07 -15.36
N GLU A 168 -8.91 -3.99 -15.39
CA GLU A 168 -8.78 -5.28 -16.09
C GLU A 168 -8.42 -5.10 -17.56
N LYS A 169 -9.13 -4.21 -18.27
CA LYS A 169 -8.85 -3.92 -19.68
C LYS A 169 -7.46 -3.32 -19.87
N LEU A 170 -7.04 -2.40 -18.99
CA LEU A 170 -5.70 -1.81 -19.06
C LEU A 170 -4.61 -2.86 -18.81
N VAL A 171 -4.81 -3.75 -17.84
CA VAL A 171 -3.88 -4.85 -17.57
C VAL A 171 -3.78 -5.79 -18.78
N GLU A 172 -4.91 -6.22 -19.34
CA GLU A 172 -4.93 -7.10 -20.52
C GLU A 172 -4.16 -6.49 -21.71
N LYS A 173 -4.36 -5.19 -21.96
CA LYS A 173 -3.73 -4.47 -23.08
C LYS A 173 -2.27 -4.09 -22.87
N HIS A 174 -1.87 -3.75 -21.64
CA HIS A 174 -0.57 -3.07 -21.41
C HIS A 174 0.43 -3.92 -20.62
N LEU A 175 -0.01 -4.89 -19.83
CA LEU A 175 0.89 -5.73 -19.02
C LEU A 175 1.83 -6.56 -19.90
N HIS A 176 1.30 -7.16 -20.98
CA HIS A 176 2.10 -7.99 -21.89
C HIS A 176 3.17 -7.17 -22.64
N MET A 177 3.00 -5.85 -22.72
CA MET A 177 3.97 -4.91 -23.29
C MET A 177 5.02 -4.42 -22.28
N GLY A 178 4.97 -4.88 -21.02
CA GLY A 178 5.91 -4.50 -19.97
C GLY A 178 5.59 -3.19 -19.24
N ARG A 179 4.36 -2.66 -19.37
CA ARG A 179 3.95 -1.40 -18.71
C ARG A 179 3.40 -1.65 -17.31
N ILE A 180 3.76 -0.79 -16.35
CA ILE A 180 3.25 -0.81 -14.98
C ILE A 180 1.89 -0.12 -14.97
N VAL A 181 0.82 -0.93 -14.90
CA VAL A 181 -0.55 -0.43 -14.76
C VAL A 181 -0.79 -0.05 -13.29
N PRO A 182 -1.28 1.18 -12.99
CA PRO A 182 -1.61 1.57 -11.62
C PRO A 182 -2.60 0.58 -11.00
N PRO A 183 -2.37 0.12 -9.77
CA PRO A 183 -3.21 -0.88 -9.14
C PRO A 183 -4.62 -0.33 -8.89
N ALA A 184 -5.64 -1.15 -9.15
CA ALA A 184 -6.99 -0.81 -8.74
C ALA A 184 -7.15 -0.85 -7.21
N PRO A 185 -7.98 0.03 -6.63
CA PRO A 185 -8.34 -0.06 -5.22
C PRO A 185 -8.98 -1.41 -4.88
N GLU A 186 -8.57 -1.99 -3.76
CA GLU A 186 -9.03 -3.32 -3.32
C GLU A 186 -10.56 -3.34 -3.07
N LYS A 187 -11.19 -4.46 -3.47
CA LYS A 187 -12.54 -4.79 -3.02
C LYS A 187 -12.49 -5.11 -1.53
N SER A 188 -12.56 -4.11 -0.65
CA SER A 188 -12.66 -4.39 0.78
C SER A 188 -13.97 -5.13 1.08
N VAL A 189 -13.86 -6.44 1.27
CA VAL A 189 -14.94 -7.34 1.68
C VAL A 189 -15.30 -7.10 3.15
N LEU A 190 -14.29 -6.76 3.96
CA LEU A 190 -14.42 -6.42 5.39
C LEU A 190 -15.23 -5.14 5.63
N GLY A 191 -15.20 -4.19 4.70
CA GLY A 191 -16.07 -3.01 4.73
C GLY A 191 -17.54 -3.40 4.60
N MET A 192 -17.88 -4.33 3.70
CA MET A 192 -19.28 -4.73 3.48
C MET A 192 -19.87 -5.58 4.62
N THR A 193 -19.06 -6.36 5.33
CA THR A 193 -19.54 -7.23 6.43
C THR A 193 -19.64 -6.50 7.78
N LYS A 194 -18.87 -5.43 8.00
CA LYS A 194 -19.00 -4.57 9.20
C LYS A 194 -20.14 -3.54 9.12
N ILE A 195 -20.75 -3.32 7.96
CA ILE A 195 -21.89 -2.38 7.73
C ILE A 195 -23.24 -2.96 8.24
N LYS A 196 -23.26 -4.03 9.04
CA LYS A 196 -24.52 -4.67 9.46
C LYS A 196 -24.79 -4.74 10.95
N MET A 197 -23.91 -4.29 11.84
CA MET A 197 -24.06 -4.51 13.29
C MET A 197 -23.39 -3.39 14.13
N SER A 198 -23.94 -2.17 14.18
CA SER A 198 -24.05 -1.34 15.43
C SER A 198 -24.32 0.15 15.15
N LYS A 199 -25.00 0.81 16.10
CA LYS A 199 -25.51 2.19 16.01
C LYS A 199 -24.44 3.31 15.88
N ASP A 200 -23.15 2.99 16.04
CA ASP A 200 -22.00 3.87 15.76
C ASP A 200 -21.55 3.83 14.27
N GLU A 201 -22.33 3.18 13.40
CA GLU A 201 -22.04 2.86 11.99
C GLU A 201 -21.85 4.06 11.04
N GLN A 202 -22.45 5.23 11.28
CA GLN A 202 -22.42 6.32 10.30
C GLN A 202 -21.00 6.82 10.04
N VAL A 203 -20.21 7.07 11.08
CA VAL A 203 -18.84 7.58 10.98
C VAL A 203 -17.90 6.56 10.31
N THR A 204 -18.08 5.26 10.59
CA THR A 204 -17.25 4.20 9.97
C THR A 204 -17.62 3.94 8.51
N SER A 205 -18.89 4.14 8.14
CA SER A 205 -19.35 4.04 6.77
C SER A 205 -18.87 5.21 5.89
N GLU A 206 -18.82 6.43 6.43
CA GLU A 206 -18.30 7.61 5.75
C GLU A 206 -16.78 7.53 5.57
N ASP A 207 -16.03 7.15 6.61
CA ASP A 207 -14.58 6.90 6.54
C ASP A 207 -14.23 5.88 5.45
N PHE A 208 -15.01 4.81 5.33
CA PHE A 208 -14.80 3.77 4.33
C PHE A 208 -15.02 4.28 2.90
N VAL A 209 -16.11 5.01 2.69
CA VAL A 209 -16.49 5.54 1.39
C VAL A 209 -15.47 6.60 0.94
N GLU A 210 -15.00 7.45 1.85
CA GLU A 210 -14.02 8.50 1.57
C GLU A 210 -12.64 7.92 1.26
N ARG A 211 -12.19 6.92 2.03
CA ARG A 211 -10.97 6.14 1.74
C ARG A 211 -11.00 5.57 0.32
N ARG A 212 -12.13 4.94 -0.04
CA ARG A 212 -12.31 4.38 -1.37
C ARG A 212 -12.30 5.47 -2.44
N ARG A 213 -12.99 6.59 -2.23
CA ARG A 213 -13.00 7.74 -3.16
C ARG A 213 -11.58 8.25 -3.41
N ALA A 214 -10.78 8.44 -2.35
CA ALA A 214 -9.39 8.88 -2.45
C ALA A 214 -8.50 7.88 -3.21
N ALA A 215 -8.70 6.58 -3.00
CA ALA A 215 -7.97 5.55 -3.74
C ALA A 215 -8.37 5.51 -5.23
N LEU A 216 -9.66 5.68 -5.54
CA LEU A 216 -10.15 5.78 -6.93
C LEU A 216 -9.60 7.02 -7.65
N GLU A 217 -9.53 8.16 -6.95
CA GLU A 217 -8.95 9.38 -7.50
C GLU A 217 -7.46 9.20 -7.82
N ARG A 218 -6.67 8.65 -6.88
CA ARG A 218 -5.25 8.36 -7.12
C ARG A 218 -5.02 7.41 -8.28
N PHE A 219 -5.85 6.35 -8.39
CA PHE A 219 -5.81 5.43 -9.53
C PHE A 219 -5.98 6.19 -10.86
N LEU A 220 -7.03 7.01 -10.98
CA LEU A 220 -7.28 7.77 -12.22
C LEU A 220 -6.19 8.81 -12.50
N GLN A 221 -5.73 9.54 -11.48
CA GLN A 221 -4.66 10.53 -11.61
C GLN A 221 -3.36 9.90 -12.10
N ARG A 222 -2.99 8.72 -11.60
CA ARG A 222 -1.81 7.98 -12.08
C ARG A 222 -1.98 7.46 -13.50
N THR A 223 -3.16 6.96 -13.84
CA THR A 223 -3.45 6.53 -15.22
C THR A 223 -3.36 7.72 -16.18
N ALA A 224 -3.84 8.90 -15.77
CA ALA A 224 -3.71 10.15 -16.53
C ALA A 224 -2.26 10.68 -16.62
N ALA A 225 -1.43 10.45 -15.60
CA ALA A 225 -0.01 10.83 -15.60
C ALA A 225 0.86 9.89 -16.46
N HIS A 226 0.41 8.66 -16.74
CA HIS A 226 1.16 7.72 -17.53
C HIS A 226 1.04 8.04 -19.04
N PRO A 227 2.15 8.26 -19.78
CA PRO A 227 2.12 8.71 -21.18
C PRO A 227 1.29 7.84 -22.13
N SER A 228 1.38 6.51 -21.97
CA SER A 228 0.64 5.57 -22.81
C SER A 228 -0.78 5.26 -22.31
N LEU A 229 -1.04 5.27 -21.01
CA LEU A 229 -2.37 4.94 -20.48
C LEU A 229 -3.34 6.12 -20.60
N LYS A 230 -2.84 7.36 -20.52
CA LYS A 230 -3.68 8.57 -20.67
C LYS A 230 -4.34 8.67 -22.05
N VAL A 231 -3.71 8.10 -23.08
CA VAL A 231 -4.20 8.08 -24.46
C VAL A 231 -4.98 6.81 -24.80
N ASP A 232 -5.13 5.88 -23.85
CA ASP A 232 -5.82 4.62 -24.10
C ASP A 232 -7.32 4.85 -24.40
N PRO A 233 -7.88 4.21 -25.45
CA PRO A 233 -9.29 4.35 -25.78
C PRO A 233 -10.26 3.97 -24.65
N ASP A 234 -9.99 2.90 -23.87
CA ASP A 234 -10.87 2.49 -22.77
C ASP A 234 -10.82 3.49 -21.62
N PHE A 235 -9.64 4.10 -21.37
CA PHE A 235 -9.51 5.15 -20.36
C PHE A 235 -10.31 6.40 -20.76
N ARG A 236 -10.21 6.82 -22.03
CA ARG A 236 -10.98 7.96 -22.54
C ARG A 236 -12.48 7.68 -22.51
N GLU A 237 -12.92 6.52 -22.98
CA GLU A 237 -14.32 6.10 -22.94
C GLU A 237 -14.84 6.08 -21.49
N PHE A 238 -14.04 5.55 -20.55
CA PHE A 238 -14.37 5.57 -19.13
C PHE A 238 -14.55 6.99 -18.58
N LEU A 239 -13.85 8.01 -19.09
CA LEU A 239 -14.01 9.38 -18.63
C LEU A 239 -15.17 10.10 -19.35
N GLU A 240 -15.36 9.90 -20.65
CA GLU A 240 -16.30 10.70 -21.46
C GLU A 240 -17.72 10.12 -21.55
N GLN A 241 -17.90 8.80 -21.39
CA GLN A 241 -19.17 8.17 -21.69
C GLN A 241 -20.24 8.51 -20.63
N GLU A 242 -21.22 9.33 -20.98
CA GLU A 242 -22.29 9.73 -20.05
C GLU A 242 -23.25 8.57 -19.70
N ALA A 243 -23.37 7.57 -20.58
CA ALA A 243 -24.17 6.37 -20.33
C ALA A 243 -23.55 5.46 -19.25
N GLU A 244 -24.41 4.76 -18.48
CA GLU A 244 -23.94 3.72 -17.58
C GLU A 244 -23.20 2.65 -18.38
N LEU A 245 -21.93 2.40 -18.01
CA LEU A 245 -21.15 1.35 -18.63
C LEU A 245 -21.82 -0.01 -18.34
N PRO A 246 -21.96 -0.88 -19.36
CA PRO A 246 -22.53 -2.21 -19.15
C PRO A 246 -21.80 -2.90 -18.02
N ARG A 247 -22.55 -3.67 -17.20
CA ARG A 247 -21.95 -4.40 -16.08
C ARG A 247 -20.73 -5.16 -16.59
N ALA A 248 -19.55 -4.88 -16.02
CA ALA A 248 -18.37 -5.69 -16.24
C ALA A 248 -18.68 -7.11 -15.77
N THR A 249 -19.14 -7.95 -16.69
CA THR A 249 -19.70 -9.29 -16.43
C THR A 249 -18.64 -10.27 -15.92
N ASN A 250 -17.36 -9.88 -15.99
CA ASN A 250 -16.22 -10.64 -15.47
C ASN A 250 -15.83 -10.27 -14.03
N THR A 251 -16.46 -9.27 -13.41
CA THR A 251 -16.16 -8.87 -12.00
C THR A 251 -16.70 -9.84 -10.94
N SER A 252 -17.48 -10.86 -11.34
CA SER A 252 -17.94 -11.98 -10.51
C SER A 252 -16.81 -12.97 -10.16
N SER A 253 -15.72 -12.99 -10.94
CA SER A 253 -14.50 -13.70 -10.55
C SER A 253 -13.74 -12.95 -9.44
N LEU A 254 -13.98 -11.66 -9.25
CA LEU A 254 -13.42 -10.85 -8.16
C LEU A 254 -14.29 -10.86 -6.88
N SER A 255 -15.10 -11.90 -6.63
CA SER A 255 -15.38 -12.29 -5.24
C SER A 255 -14.08 -12.81 -4.64
N GLY A 256 -13.85 -12.63 -3.34
CA GLY A 256 -12.55 -12.85 -2.67
C GLY A 256 -11.76 -14.08 -3.18
N ALA A 257 -12.42 -15.17 -3.58
CA ALA A 257 -11.84 -16.38 -4.13
C ALA A 257 -11.13 -16.29 -5.51
N GLY A 258 -11.48 -15.40 -6.45
CA GLY A 258 -10.79 -15.35 -7.76
C GLY A 258 -9.61 -14.38 -7.83
N MET A 259 -9.64 -13.32 -7.01
CA MET A 259 -8.43 -12.53 -6.70
C MET A 259 -7.46 -13.37 -5.86
N PHE A 260 -7.97 -14.14 -4.88
CA PHE A 260 -7.16 -15.12 -4.16
C PHE A 260 -6.64 -16.23 -5.07
N ARG A 261 -7.33 -16.63 -6.15
CA ARG A 261 -6.80 -17.59 -7.14
C ARG A 261 -5.70 -17.03 -8.05
N LEU A 262 -5.75 -15.73 -8.38
CA LEU A 262 -4.67 -15.06 -9.11
C LEU A 262 -3.46 -14.82 -8.20
N ILE A 263 -3.69 -14.39 -6.95
CA ILE A 263 -2.65 -14.17 -5.94
C ILE A 263 -2.09 -15.51 -5.43
N SER A 264 -2.89 -16.58 -5.30
CA SER A 264 -2.40 -17.91 -4.90
C SER A 264 -1.74 -18.68 -6.04
N ARG A 265 -2.14 -18.46 -7.31
CA ARG A 265 -1.35 -18.93 -8.46
C ARG A 265 0.05 -18.31 -8.50
N MET A 266 0.20 -17.11 -7.96
CA MET A 266 1.49 -16.44 -7.83
C MET A 266 2.12 -16.56 -6.44
N GLY A 267 1.51 -17.26 -5.48
CA GLY A 267 2.09 -17.53 -4.16
C GLY A 267 2.79 -18.89 -4.10
N ASP A 268 2.17 -19.92 -4.68
CA ASP A 268 2.68 -21.29 -4.63
C ASP A 268 3.60 -21.68 -5.80
N SER A 269 3.78 -20.78 -6.79
CA SER A 269 4.65 -21.01 -7.96
C SER A 269 5.95 -20.20 -7.97
N VAL A 270 6.17 -19.28 -7.01
CA VAL A 270 7.38 -18.43 -6.98
C VAL A 270 8.63 -19.20 -6.55
N SER A 271 8.47 -20.38 -5.93
CA SER A 271 9.62 -21.16 -5.47
C SER A 271 10.17 -22.16 -6.50
N LYS A 272 9.59 -22.26 -7.72
CA LYS A 272 9.95 -23.32 -8.69
C LYS A 272 10.13 -22.91 -10.16
N ILE A 273 9.91 -21.66 -10.54
CA ILE A 273 10.20 -21.18 -11.90
C ILE A 273 11.34 -20.15 -11.84
N THR A 274 12.49 -20.59 -11.33
CA THR A 274 13.78 -19.91 -11.53
C THR A 274 14.41 -20.48 -12.79
N THR A 275 13.82 -20.17 -13.96
CA THR A 275 14.60 -20.31 -15.19
C THR A 275 15.67 -19.23 -15.11
N LYS A 276 16.85 -19.57 -14.56
CA LYS A 276 18.03 -18.71 -14.63
C LYS A 276 18.26 -18.43 -16.11
N MET A 277 18.12 -17.17 -16.52
CA MET A 277 18.40 -16.76 -17.89
C MET A 277 19.90 -17.01 -18.10
N ASP A 278 20.27 -17.73 -19.15
CA ASP A 278 21.66 -18.08 -19.37
C ASP A 278 22.44 -16.83 -19.81
N GLU A 279 23.39 -16.40 -18.98
CA GLU A 279 24.24 -15.23 -19.21
C GLU A 279 25.13 -15.39 -20.47
N ALA A 280 25.29 -16.64 -20.94
CA ALA A 280 26.01 -16.96 -22.17
C ALA A 280 25.16 -16.83 -23.46
N ASP A 281 23.89 -16.43 -23.38
CA ASP A 281 23.06 -16.21 -24.58
C ASP A 281 23.67 -15.08 -25.44
N PRO A 282 24.07 -15.35 -26.69
CA PRO A 282 24.72 -14.37 -27.56
C PRO A 282 23.92 -13.08 -27.75
N VAL A 283 22.58 -13.14 -27.64
CA VAL A 283 21.70 -11.97 -27.73
C VAL A 283 21.78 -11.10 -26.48
N LEU A 284 21.90 -11.73 -25.30
CA LEU A 284 22.05 -11.02 -24.02
C LEU A 284 23.44 -10.38 -23.88
N LEU A 285 24.45 -10.96 -24.55
CA LEU A 285 25.82 -10.42 -24.63
C LEU A 285 25.97 -9.27 -25.65
N ALA A 286 25.16 -9.25 -26.71
CA ALA A 286 25.26 -8.25 -27.78
C ALA A 286 24.74 -6.87 -27.38
N GLU A 287 23.83 -6.81 -26.40
CA GLU A 287 23.22 -5.57 -25.91
C GLU A 287 23.41 -5.45 -24.39
N PRO A 288 24.42 -4.70 -23.92
CA PRO A 288 24.66 -4.44 -22.48
C PRO A 288 23.44 -3.82 -21.79
N SER A 289 22.56 -3.18 -22.58
CA SER A 289 21.29 -2.61 -22.17
C SER A 289 20.19 -3.65 -21.85
N PHE A 290 20.46 -4.95 -21.97
CA PHE A 290 19.54 -6.05 -21.57
C PHE A 290 20.13 -7.00 -20.52
N ALA A 291 21.29 -6.65 -19.94
CA ALA A 291 22.00 -7.47 -18.97
C ALA A 291 21.06 -8.10 -17.93
N VAL A 292 21.06 -9.44 -17.86
CA VAL A 292 20.32 -10.26 -16.89
C VAL A 292 20.58 -9.76 -15.47
N GLN A 293 21.84 -9.39 -15.19
CA GLN A 293 22.28 -8.81 -13.93
C GLN A 293 21.44 -7.61 -13.48
N TRP A 294 21.11 -6.66 -14.37
CA TRP A 294 20.29 -5.50 -13.99
C TRP A 294 18.90 -5.92 -13.51
N PHE A 295 18.28 -6.89 -14.18
CA PHE A 295 16.95 -7.37 -13.80
C PHE A 295 16.98 -8.17 -12.49
N GLU A 296 18.03 -8.97 -12.26
CA GLU A 296 18.21 -9.69 -11.00
C GLU A 296 18.45 -8.72 -9.83
N GLU A 297 19.33 -7.73 -10.01
CA GLU A 297 19.56 -6.67 -9.02
C GLU A 297 18.28 -5.87 -8.74
N LYS A 298 17.53 -5.51 -9.79
CA LYS A 298 16.27 -4.77 -9.64
C LYS A 298 15.18 -5.61 -9.00
N GLN A 299 15.06 -6.89 -9.33
CA GLN A 299 14.16 -7.83 -8.66
C GLN A 299 14.46 -7.86 -7.15
N GLN A 300 15.73 -8.02 -6.77
CA GLN A 300 16.14 -8.01 -5.37
C GLN A 300 15.85 -6.68 -4.67
N GLN A 301 16.10 -5.55 -5.34
CA GLN A 301 15.76 -4.21 -4.82
C GLN A 301 14.25 -4.07 -4.58
N ILE A 302 13.41 -4.53 -5.50
CA ILE A 302 11.95 -4.48 -5.39
C ILE A 302 11.44 -5.42 -4.29
N ASP A 303 12.03 -6.60 -4.12
CA ASP A 303 11.67 -7.52 -3.03
C ASP A 303 12.05 -6.96 -1.66
N ASN A 304 13.23 -6.34 -1.54
CA ASN A 304 13.61 -5.63 -0.33
C ASN A 304 12.68 -4.45 -0.04
N LEU A 305 12.32 -3.68 -1.07
CA LEU A 305 11.39 -2.56 -0.94
C LEU A 305 9.99 -3.04 -0.48
N ASP A 306 9.49 -4.15 -1.02
CA ASP A 306 8.23 -4.77 -0.60
C ASP A 306 8.23 -5.09 0.90
N ILE A 307 9.29 -5.74 1.39
CA ILE A 307 9.45 -6.08 2.81
C ILE A 307 9.48 -4.81 3.67
N GLN A 308 10.26 -3.81 3.26
CA GLN A 308 10.40 -2.56 4.00
C GLN A 308 9.09 -1.75 4.03
N LEU A 309 8.40 -1.63 2.90
CA LEU A 309 7.12 -0.94 2.82
C LEU A 309 6.03 -1.67 3.63
N LYS A 310 6.02 -3.00 3.67
CA LYS A 310 5.08 -3.77 4.51
C LYS A 310 5.29 -3.47 5.98
N ARG A 311 6.54 -3.46 6.44
CA ARG A 311 6.89 -3.11 7.82
C ARG A 311 6.52 -1.66 8.13
N LEU A 312 6.87 -0.72 7.25
CA LEU A 312 6.52 0.68 7.40
C LEU A 312 5.00 0.89 7.46
N HIS A 313 4.24 0.24 6.58
CA HIS A 313 2.79 0.31 6.57
C HIS A 313 2.20 -0.14 7.91
N ALA A 314 2.63 -1.31 8.41
CA ALA A 314 2.18 -1.83 9.70
C ALA A 314 2.51 -0.87 10.85
N SER A 315 3.72 -0.29 10.87
CA SER A 315 4.10 0.70 11.88
C SER A 315 3.26 1.99 11.80
N VAL A 316 3.00 2.49 10.59
CA VAL A 316 2.18 3.69 10.38
C VAL A 316 0.71 3.44 10.73
N GLU A 317 0.14 2.30 10.36
CA GLU A 317 -1.22 1.91 10.76
C GLU A 317 -1.35 1.81 12.27
N ASN A 318 -0.36 1.19 12.94
CA ASN A 318 -0.34 1.13 14.40
C ASN A 318 -0.26 2.54 15.02
N MET A 319 0.59 3.43 14.49
CA MET A 319 0.66 4.83 14.94
C MET A 319 -0.70 5.53 14.81
N VAL A 320 -1.37 5.39 13.67
CA VAL A 320 -2.71 5.96 13.45
C VAL A 320 -3.71 5.41 14.45
N GLN A 321 -3.70 4.10 14.69
CA GLN A 321 -4.60 3.44 15.64
C GLN A 321 -4.38 3.97 17.06
N GLN A 322 -3.12 4.06 17.51
CA GLN A 322 -2.77 4.60 18.82
C GLN A 322 -3.17 6.07 18.97
N ARG A 323 -3.05 6.90 17.93
CA ARG A 323 -3.55 8.30 17.97
C ARG A 323 -5.07 8.39 18.07
N ARG A 324 -5.79 7.48 17.40
CA ARG A 324 -7.27 7.40 17.52
C ARG A 324 -7.69 7.02 18.94
N GLU A 325 -7.00 6.05 19.55
CA GLU A 325 -7.21 5.65 20.94
C GLU A 325 -6.90 6.79 21.93
N LEU A 326 -5.83 7.56 21.68
CA LEU A 326 -5.50 8.74 22.47
C LEU A 326 -6.59 9.82 22.38
N SER A 327 -7.11 10.08 21.18
CA SER A 327 -8.23 11.00 20.96
C SER A 327 -9.46 10.58 21.78
N GLN A 328 -9.85 9.30 21.68
CA GLN A 328 -11.01 8.77 22.41
C GLN A 328 -10.83 8.86 23.93
N SER A 329 -9.63 8.53 24.42
CA SER A 329 -9.30 8.60 25.85
C SER A 329 -9.34 10.04 26.36
N THR A 330 -8.84 11.00 25.57
CA THR A 330 -8.90 12.43 25.89
C THR A 330 -10.34 12.93 25.95
N GLY A 331 -11.21 12.48 25.03
CA GLY A 331 -12.64 12.80 25.06
C GLY A 331 -13.36 12.22 26.28
N ALA A 332 -13.03 10.98 26.67
CA ALA A 332 -13.56 10.38 27.90
C ALA A 332 -13.11 11.15 29.15
N PHE A 333 -11.84 11.56 29.21
CA PHE A 333 -11.32 12.43 30.27
C PHE A 333 -12.06 13.77 30.32
N ALA A 334 -12.25 14.44 29.18
CA ALA A 334 -12.95 15.72 29.10
C ALA A 334 -14.38 15.62 29.66
N LYS A 335 -15.13 14.59 29.26
CA LYS A 335 -16.48 14.31 29.78
C LYS A 335 -16.48 14.07 31.29
N SER A 336 -15.49 13.34 31.79
CA SER A 336 -15.34 13.05 33.22
C SER A 336 -15.01 14.31 34.03
N ALA A 337 -14.14 15.18 33.51
CA ALA A 337 -13.83 16.48 34.09
C ALA A 337 -15.07 17.40 34.15
N ALA A 338 -15.89 17.41 33.10
CA ALA A 338 -17.15 18.16 33.09
C ALA A 338 -18.14 17.64 34.16
N MET A 339 -18.27 16.32 34.29
CA MET A 339 -19.12 15.70 35.32
C MET A 339 -18.64 16.07 36.72
N LEU A 340 -17.33 16.03 36.97
CA LEU A 340 -16.76 16.42 38.25
C LEU A 340 -16.99 17.91 38.54
N GLY A 341 -16.83 18.77 37.54
CA GLY A 341 -17.13 20.20 37.65
C GLY A 341 -18.58 20.49 38.04
N ASN A 342 -19.54 19.66 37.61
CA ASN A 342 -20.95 19.79 37.99
C ASN A 342 -21.25 19.33 39.42
N CYS A 343 -20.45 18.42 39.98
CA CYS A 343 -20.59 17.93 41.35
C CYS A 343 -19.84 18.79 42.37
N GLU A 344 -18.94 19.67 41.91
CA GLU A 344 -18.07 20.47 42.77
C GLU A 344 -18.79 21.69 43.34
N GLU A 345 -18.74 21.84 44.66
CA GLU A 345 -19.38 22.95 45.38
C GLU A 345 -18.54 24.22 45.34
N HIS A 346 -17.20 24.09 45.29
CA HIS A 346 -16.31 25.25 45.19
C HIS A 346 -16.38 25.88 43.79
N THR A 347 -17.04 27.03 43.70
CA THR A 347 -17.30 27.74 42.42
C THR A 347 -16.06 27.97 41.54
N GLY A 348 -14.90 28.27 42.15
CA GLY A 348 -13.65 28.44 41.40
C GLY A 348 -13.11 27.13 40.81
N LEU A 349 -13.21 26.04 41.57
CA LEU A 349 -12.75 24.72 41.14
C LEU A 349 -13.72 24.12 40.10
N SER A 350 -15.03 24.28 40.31
CA SER A 350 -16.07 23.91 39.34
C SER A 350 -15.87 24.61 37.99
N ARG A 351 -15.59 25.92 37.99
CA ARG A 351 -15.28 26.68 36.76
C ARG A 351 -14.04 26.14 36.07
N ALA A 352 -12.96 25.90 36.81
CA ALA A 352 -11.72 25.40 36.22
C ALA A 352 -11.85 23.97 35.67
N LEU A 353 -12.58 23.08 36.34
CA LEU A 353 -12.88 21.74 35.83
C LEU A 353 -13.72 21.81 34.54
N SER A 354 -14.68 22.72 34.48
CA SER A 354 -15.46 22.97 33.26
C SER A 354 -14.57 23.49 32.11
N LYS A 355 -13.61 24.36 32.41
CA LYS A 355 -12.63 24.85 31.43
C LYS A 355 -11.62 23.78 31.00
N LEU A 356 -11.20 22.92 31.91
CA LEU A 356 -10.37 21.76 31.62
C LEU A 356 -11.09 20.78 30.69
N ALA A 357 -12.40 20.56 30.90
CA ALA A 357 -13.23 19.76 30.02
C ALA A 357 -13.31 20.37 28.61
N GLU A 358 -13.59 21.67 28.49
CA GLU A 358 -13.64 22.38 27.21
C GLU A 358 -12.30 22.27 26.44
N VAL A 359 -11.17 22.40 27.15
CA VAL A 359 -9.83 22.21 26.59
C VAL A 359 -9.64 20.76 26.15
N GLY A 360 -10.04 19.79 26.97
CA GLY A 360 -9.99 18.37 26.65
C GLY A 360 -10.77 18.02 25.38
N GLU A 361 -11.98 18.55 25.20
CA GLU A 361 -12.79 18.36 23.98
C GLU A 361 -12.10 18.94 22.73
N ARG A 362 -11.47 20.12 22.85
CA ARG A 362 -10.70 20.72 21.75
C ARG A 362 -9.46 19.90 21.42
N VAL A 363 -8.78 19.36 22.43
CA VAL A 363 -7.60 18.49 22.25
C VAL A 363 -8.01 17.15 21.62
N GLU A 364 -9.13 16.55 22.03
CA GLU A 364 -9.71 15.36 21.39
C GLU A 364 -9.91 15.63 19.89
N GLN A 365 -10.63 16.71 19.53
CA GLN A 365 -10.90 17.02 18.12
C GLN A 365 -9.60 17.24 17.32
N LEU A 366 -8.59 17.88 17.92
CA LEU A 366 -7.29 18.10 17.30
C LEU A 366 -6.54 16.78 17.08
N GLN A 367 -6.50 15.90 18.08
CA GLN A 367 -5.88 14.57 17.98
C GLN A 367 -6.58 13.69 16.96
N GLY A 368 -7.92 13.72 16.90
CA GLY A 368 -8.71 13.01 15.90
C GLY A 368 -8.39 13.49 14.46
N ARG A 369 -8.32 14.81 14.25
CA ARG A 369 -7.87 15.39 12.97
C ARG A 369 -6.46 14.94 12.60
N GLN A 370 -5.53 14.92 13.56
CA GLN A 370 -4.17 14.45 13.33
C GLN A 370 -4.12 12.97 12.96
N ALA A 371 -4.84 12.10 13.67
CA ALA A 371 -4.88 10.69 13.33
C ALA A 371 -5.42 10.45 11.90
N ASN A 372 -6.43 11.21 11.48
CA ASN A 372 -6.98 11.14 10.13
C ASN A 372 -5.99 11.68 9.08
N HIS A 373 -5.31 12.79 9.34
CA HIS A 373 -4.29 13.32 8.44
C HIS A 373 -3.14 12.34 8.26
N ASP A 374 -2.60 11.80 9.35
CA ASP A 374 -1.51 10.80 9.34
C ASP A 374 -1.91 9.56 8.53
N PHE A 375 -3.17 9.12 8.69
CA PHE A 375 -3.72 8.02 7.93
C PHE A 375 -3.74 8.31 6.41
N TYR A 376 -4.31 9.44 5.99
CA TYR A 376 -4.45 9.76 4.57
C TYR A 376 -3.12 10.13 3.90
N CYS A 377 -2.22 10.81 4.61
CA CYS A 377 -0.92 11.21 4.06
C CYS A 377 0.08 10.05 4.02
N LEU A 378 0.22 9.30 5.12
CA LEU A 378 1.25 8.27 5.23
C LEU A 378 0.71 6.87 4.97
N ALA A 379 -0.30 6.41 5.72
CA ALA A 379 -0.74 5.01 5.64
C ALA A 379 -1.22 4.66 4.22
N GLU A 380 -2.11 5.50 3.68
CA GLU A 380 -2.66 5.31 2.34
C GLU A 380 -1.59 5.43 1.24
N LEU A 381 -0.59 6.29 1.39
CA LEU A 381 0.52 6.39 0.43
C LEU A 381 1.37 5.11 0.43
N VAL A 382 1.76 4.63 1.60
CA VAL A 382 2.59 3.42 1.72
C VAL A 382 1.82 2.20 1.20
N LYS A 383 0.52 2.09 1.53
CA LYS A 383 -0.36 1.04 1.01
C LYS A 383 -0.40 1.00 -0.51
N ASP A 384 -0.49 2.19 -1.10
CA ASP A 384 -0.62 2.37 -2.53
C ASP A 384 0.70 2.06 -3.27
N TYR A 385 1.84 2.42 -2.70
CA TYR A 385 3.15 1.99 -3.22
C TYR A 385 3.40 0.48 -3.04
N LEU A 386 2.85 -0.16 -2.01
CA LEU A 386 2.87 -1.63 -1.91
C LEU A 386 2.13 -2.29 -3.07
N ALA A 387 0.98 -1.75 -3.45
CA ALA A 387 0.22 -2.27 -4.58
C ALA A 387 0.96 -2.03 -5.93
N LEU A 388 1.64 -0.89 -6.10
CA LEU A 388 2.51 -0.64 -7.25
C LEU A 388 3.70 -1.61 -7.32
N VAL A 389 4.30 -1.94 -6.17
CA VAL A 389 5.36 -2.96 -6.08
C VAL A 389 4.83 -4.32 -6.53
N GLY A 390 3.58 -4.67 -6.18
CA GLY A 390 2.90 -5.84 -6.73
C GLY A 390 2.82 -5.81 -8.27
N ALA A 391 2.37 -4.69 -8.85
CA ALA A 391 2.29 -4.52 -10.30
C ALA A 391 3.66 -4.62 -11.00
N ILE A 392 4.74 -4.13 -10.37
CA ILE A 392 6.11 -4.28 -10.89
C ILE A 392 6.52 -5.76 -10.93
N LYS A 393 6.19 -6.53 -9.88
CA LYS A 393 6.46 -7.98 -9.84
C LYS A 393 5.71 -8.72 -10.95
N ASP A 394 4.46 -8.33 -11.24
CA ASP A 394 3.68 -8.89 -12.36
C ASP A 394 4.36 -8.64 -13.71
N VAL A 395 4.88 -7.42 -13.90
CA VAL A 395 5.61 -7.02 -15.12
C VAL A 395 6.93 -7.78 -15.26
N PHE A 396 7.70 -7.96 -14.18
CA PHE A 396 8.91 -8.80 -14.20
C PHE A 396 8.58 -10.26 -14.51
N HIS A 397 7.50 -10.79 -13.96
CA HIS A 397 7.04 -12.14 -14.26
C HIS A 397 6.63 -12.28 -15.75
N GLN A 398 6.02 -11.26 -16.33
CA GLN A 398 5.70 -11.25 -17.75
C GLN A 398 6.95 -11.30 -18.63
N ARG A 399 8.02 -10.58 -18.27
CA ARG A 399 9.30 -10.69 -18.97
C ARG A 399 9.85 -12.12 -18.97
N VAL A 400 9.75 -12.82 -17.84
CA VAL A 400 10.17 -14.23 -17.73
C VAL A 400 9.34 -15.13 -18.66
N LYS A 401 8.02 -14.91 -18.76
CA LYS A 401 7.15 -15.65 -19.68
C LYS A 401 7.52 -15.45 -21.15
N VAL A 402 7.78 -14.21 -21.55
CA VAL A 402 8.18 -13.88 -22.93
C VAL A 402 9.52 -14.56 -23.25
N TYR A 403 10.49 -14.51 -22.32
CA TYR A 403 11.76 -15.22 -22.48
C TYR A 403 11.58 -16.73 -22.63
N GLN A 404 10.74 -17.36 -21.80
CA GLN A 404 10.46 -18.80 -21.90
C GLN A 404 9.83 -19.17 -23.25
N THR A 405 8.93 -18.32 -23.75
CA THR A 405 8.29 -18.52 -25.06
C THR A 405 9.31 -18.44 -26.19
N TRP A 406 10.23 -17.48 -26.11
CA TRP A 406 11.32 -17.32 -27.06
C TRP A 406 12.31 -18.51 -27.03
N GLN A 407 12.75 -18.92 -25.83
CA GLN A 407 13.64 -20.09 -25.64
C GLN A 407 13.00 -21.38 -26.16
N HIS A 408 11.70 -21.58 -25.91
CA HIS A 408 10.97 -22.71 -26.48
C HIS A 408 10.97 -22.67 -28.02
N ALA A 409 10.75 -21.50 -28.63
CA ALA A 409 10.84 -21.36 -30.08
C ALA A 409 12.24 -21.68 -30.61
N GLN A 410 13.29 -21.30 -29.90
CA GLN A 410 14.68 -21.57 -30.28
C GLN A 410 15.01 -23.06 -30.23
N GLN A 411 14.58 -23.76 -29.17
CA GLN A 411 14.72 -25.22 -29.05
C GLN A 411 13.96 -25.96 -30.15
N MET A 412 12.75 -25.50 -30.48
CA MET A 412 11.95 -26.09 -31.56
C MET A 412 12.59 -25.85 -32.93
N LEU A 413 13.15 -24.67 -33.19
CA LEU A 413 13.91 -24.39 -34.39
C LEU A 413 15.12 -25.33 -34.53
N ALA A 414 15.88 -25.55 -33.46
CA ALA A 414 17.02 -26.46 -33.46
C ALA A 414 16.59 -27.89 -33.84
N ARG A 415 15.49 -28.40 -33.25
CA ARG A 415 14.92 -29.72 -33.59
C ARG A 415 14.47 -29.81 -35.05
N LYS A 416 13.86 -28.75 -35.59
CA LYS A 416 13.43 -28.70 -37.00
C LYS A 416 14.60 -28.65 -37.97
N ARG A 417 15.67 -27.91 -37.65
CA ARG A 417 16.93 -27.90 -38.41
C ARG A 417 17.59 -29.28 -38.42
N GLU A 418 17.66 -29.95 -37.27
CA GLU A 418 18.18 -31.32 -37.17
C GLU A 418 17.34 -32.32 -37.99
N ALA A 419 16.01 -32.23 -37.91
CA ALA A 419 15.11 -33.08 -38.68
C ALA A 419 15.29 -32.89 -40.20
N LYS A 420 15.44 -31.62 -40.65
CA LYS A 420 15.76 -31.30 -42.04
C LYS A 420 17.10 -31.91 -42.47
N ALA A 421 18.15 -31.73 -41.68
CA ALA A 421 19.48 -32.28 -41.97
C ALA A 421 19.46 -33.82 -42.08
N LYS A 422 18.70 -34.51 -41.21
CA LYS A 422 18.51 -35.97 -41.29
C LYS A 422 17.80 -36.40 -42.59
N LEU A 423 16.82 -35.63 -43.07
CA LEU A 423 16.12 -35.92 -44.32
C LEU A 423 17.02 -35.70 -45.55
N GLU A 424 17.88 -34.68 -45.51
CA GLU A 424 18.89 -34.41 -46.53
C GLU A 424 19.93 -35.55 -46.61
N LEU A 425 20.45 -36.00 -45.45
CA LEU A 425 21.37 -37.15 -45.38
C LEU A 425 20.73 -38.47 -45.85
N ALA A 426 19.42 -38.65 -45.62
CA ALA A 426 18.68 -39.83 -46.06
C ALA A 426 18.24 -39.77 -47.54
N ALA A 427 18.62 -38.74 -48.29
CA ALA A 427 18.24 -38.51 -49.69
C ALA A 427 16.72 -38.53 -49.97
N LYS A 428 15.89 -38.18 -48.97
CA LYS A 428 14.43 -38.18 -49.09
C LYS A 428 13.91 -36.87 -49.69
N SER A 429 14.21 -36.66 -50.98
CA SER A 429 13.92 -35.44 -51.75
C SER A 429 12.51 -34.87 -51.55
N ASP A 430 11.49 -35.72 -51.53
CA ASP A 430 10.08 -35.29 -51.51
C ASP A 430 9.65 -34.58 -50.22
N LYS A 431 10.34 -34.83 -49.10
CA LYS A 431 10.01 -34.25 -47.78
C LYS A 431 10.85 -33.03 -47.41
N ILE A 432 11.92 -32.76 -48.16
CA ILE A 432 12.83 -31.63 -47.91
C ILE A 432 12.12 -30.27 -48.05
N PRO A 433 11.25 -30.03 -49.05
CA PRO A 433 10.54 -28.75 -49.18
C PRO A 433 9.65 -28.45 -47.95
N GLN A 434 8.93 -29.46 -47.44
CA GLN A 434 8.10 -29.31 -46.24
C GLN A 434 8.95 -29.01 -45.00
N ALA A 435 10.04 -29.77 -44.79
CA ALA A 435 10.93 -29.52 -43.67
C ALA A 435 11.60 -28.13 -43.74
N ARG A 436 11.90 -27.63 -44.95
CA ARG A 436 12.41 -26.27 -45.16
C ARG A 436 11.38 -25.21 -44.78
N GLN A 437 10.11 -25.41 -45.16
CA GLN A 437 9.02 -24.50 -44.78
C GLN A 437 8.83 -24.45 -43.26
N GLU A 438 8.85 -25.61 -42.59
CA GLU A 438 8.77 -25.66 -41.13
C GLU A 438 9.93 -24.92 -40.46
N VAL A 439 11.16 -25.06 -40.98
CA VAL A 439 12.31 -24.30 -40.48
C VAL A 439 12.08 -22.80 -40.61
N LEU A 440 11.65 -22.31 -41.78
CA LEU A 440 11.35 -20.88 -42.01
C LEU A 440 10.29 -20.35 -41.05
N GLU A 441 9.23 -21.12 -40.79
CA GLU A 441 8.17 -20.75 -39.85
C GLU A 441 8.67 -20.62 -38.41
N TRP A 442 9.54 -21.53 -37.97
CA TRP A 442 10.13 -21.47 -36.64
C TRP A 442 11.23 -20.41 -36.52
N GLU A 443 11.98 -20.12 -37.59
CA GLU A 443 12.90 -18.98 -37.66
C GLU A 443 12.15 -17.67 -37.42
N ALA A 444 11.03 -17.45 -38.12
CA ALA A 444 10.19 -16.27 -37.92
C ALA A 444 9.57 -16.21 -36.51
N LYS A 445 9.29 -17.35 -35.86
CA LYS A 445 8.83 -17.38 -34.45
C LYS A 445 9.94 -17.00 -33.47
N VAL A 446 11.17 -17.43 -33.71
CA VAL A 446 12.33 -17.06 -32.88
C VAL A 446 12.59 -15.57 -32.99
N GLU A 447 12.57 -15.01 -34.21
CA GLU A 447 12.77 -13.58 -34.45
C GLU A 447 11.71 -12.73 -33.73
N ARG A 448 10.42 -13.07 -33.87
CA ARG A 448 9.34 -12.37 -33.15
C ARG A 448 9.45 -12.49 -31.63
N GLY A 449 9.81 -13.67 -31.12
CA GLY A 449 9.98 -13.88 -29.68
C GLY A 449 11.13 -13.07 -29.10
N GLN A 450 12.22 -12.93 -29.87
CA GLN A 450 13.34 -12.08 -29.51
C GLN A 450 12.94 -10.60 -29.50
N GLU A 451 12.30 -10.11 -30.56
CA GLU A 451 11.84 -8.72 -30.65
C GLU A 451 10.87 -8.35 -29.53
N GLU A 452 9.93 -9.24 -29.21
CA GLU A 452 8.99 -9.07 -28.09
C GLU A 452 9.72 -8.98 -26.74
N PHE A 453 10.69 -9.88 -26.51
CA PHE A 453 11.50 -9.88 -25.29
C PHE A 453 12.32 -8.60 -25.13
N ASP A 454 12.95 -8.13 -26.21
CA ASP A 454 13.75 -6.91 -26.24
C ASP A 454 12.87 -5.68 -25.98
N ASN A 455 11.70 -5.64 -26.62
CA ASN A 455 10.75 -4.55 -26.43
C ASN A 455 10.22 -4.48 -25.00
N VAL A 456 9.75 -5.61 -24.45
CA VAL A 456 9.29 -5.69 -23.05
C VAL A 456 10.42 -5.29 -22.10
N SER A 457 11.64 -5.80 -22.30
CA SER A 457 12.78 -5.45 -21.45
C SER A 457 13.09 -3.95 -21.47
N ARG A 458 13.02 -3.31 -22.65
CA ARG A 458 13.23 -1.88 -22.81
C ARG A 458 12.15 -1.06 -22.12
N VAL A 459 10.89 -1.41 -22.33
CA VAL A 459 9.75 -0.72 -21.71
C VAL A 459 9.86 -0.81 -20.19
N ILE A 460 10.15 -1.98 -19.64
CA ILE A 460 10.27 -2.16 -18.19
C ILE A 460 11.31 -1.23 -17.57
N ARG A 461 12.44 -1.00 -18.23
CA ARG A 461 13.45 -0.06 -17.74
C ARG A 461 12.91 1.36 -17.65
N THR A 462 12.28 1.85 -18.72
CA THR A 462 11.65 3.19 -18.74
C THR A 462 10.56 3.32 -17.68
N GLU A 463 9.77 2.26 -17.49
CA GLU A 463 8.72 2.21 -16.47
C GLU A 463 9.31 2.24 -15.05
N MET A 464 10.44 1.56 -14.84
CA MET A 464 11.15 1.52 -13.57
C MET A 464 11.74 2.89 -13.21
N ASP A 465 12.36 3.58 -14.17
CA ASP A 465 12.88 4.93 -13.96
C ASP A 465 11.77 5.91 -13.58
N ARG A 466 10.61 5.81 -14.25
CA ARG A 466 9.44 6.64 -13.93
C ARG A 466 8.88 6.32 -12.54
N PHE A 467 8.78 5.04 -12.17
CA PHE A 467 8.36 4.65 -10.82
C PHE A 467 9.27 5.25 -9.76
N GLU A 468 10.60 5.17 -9.95
CA GLU A 468 11.57 5.70 -8.99
C GLU A 468 11.43 7.21 -8.81
N LEU A 469 11.31 7.96 -9.91
CA LEU A 469 11.11 9.40 -9.88
C LEU A 469 9.81 9.78 -9.16
N ASN A 470 8.71 9.10 -9.49
CA ASN A 470 7.41 9.33 -8.87
C ASN A 470 7.45 8.97 -7.38
N ARG A 471 8.09 7.85 -7.01
CA ARG A 471 8.25 7.42 -5.61
C ARG A 471 8.94 8.48 -4.79
N ILE A 472 10.10 8.96 -5.24
CA ILE A 472 10.86 9.99 -4.52
C ILE A 472 10.01 11.25 -4.37
N THR A 473 9.33 11.67 -5.43
CA THR A 473 8.50 12.89 -5.43
C THR A 473 7.31 12.77 -4.49
N ASP A 474 6.54 11.68 -4.57
CA ASP A 474 5.34 11.45 -3.77
C ASP A 474 5.67 11.32 -2.28
N PHE A 475 6.69 10.52 -1.94
CA PHE A 475 7.12 10.35 -0.54
C PHE A 475 7.66 11.65 0.03
N ARG A 476 8.47 12.41 -0.72
CA ARG A 476 8.94 13.72 -0.29
C ARG A 476 7.77 14.65 0.00
N ASN A 477 6.84 14.78 -0.94
CA ASN A 477 5.68 15.66 -0.81
C ASN A 477 4.80 15.26 0.38
N SER A 478 4.59 13.96 0.59
CA SER A 478 3.79 13.47 1.71
C SER A 478 4.47 13.69 3.06
N VAL A 479 5.77 13.43 3.17
CA VAL A 479 6.53 13.65 4.42
C VAL A 479 6.56 15.14 4.79
N VAL A 480 6.73 16.03 3.80
CA VAL A 480 6.64 17.48 4.04
C VAL A 480 5.27 17.87 4.56
N ARG A 481 4.19 17.44 3.89
CA ARG A 481 2.81 17.71 4.34
C ARG A 481 2.53 17.16 5.74
N TYR A 482 3.04 15.96 6.03
CA TYR A 482 2.94 15.36 7.36
C TYR A 482 3.60 16.22 8.43
N PHE A 483 4.83 16.70 8.21
CA PHE A 483 5.52 17.53 9.18
C PHE A 483 4.91 18.93 9.33
N GLU A 484 4.43 19.53 8.24
CA GLU A 484 3.71 20.82 8.29
C GLU A 484 2.44 20.70 9.14
N PHE A 485 1.66 19.64 8.92
CA PHE A 485 0.44 19.40 9.71
C PHE A 485 0.76 19.07 11.17
N LEU A 486 1.81 18.27 11.41
CA LEU A 486 2.26 17.97 12.78
C LEU A 486 2.68 19.24 13.52
N LEU A 487 3.40 20.15 12.87
CA LEU A 487 3.79 21.42 13.47
C LEU A 487 2.56 22.28 13.80
N ASP A 488 1.61 22.39 12.88
CA ASP A 488 0.35 23.12 13.09
C ASP A 488 -0.44 22.55 14.27
N THR A 489 -0.56 21.22 14.38
CA THR A 489 -1.27 20.61 15.51
C THR A 489 -0.57 20.86 16.83
N GLN A 490 0.76 20.78 16.89
CA GLN A 490 1.50 21.10 18.12
C GLN A 490 1.33 22.56 18.52
N GLN A 491 1.33 23.50 17.58
CA GLN A 491 1.10 24.92 17.87
C GLN A 491 -0.32 25.18 18.40
N GLN A 492 -1.33 24.50 17.84
CA GLN A 492 -2.70 24.60 18.35
C GLN A 492 -2.84 24.01 19.76
N LEU A 493 -2.17 22.88 20.02
CA LEU A 493 -2.15 22.26 21.34
C LEU A 493 -1.57 23.19 22.41
N ILE A 494 -0.43 23.84 22.11
CA ILE A 494 0.18 24.84 23.01
C ILE A 494 -0.82 25.95 23.33
N LYS A 495 -1.46 26.54 22.30
CA LYS A 495 -2.45 27.61 22.49
C LYS A 495 -3.62 27.19 23.39
N TYR A 496 -4.11 25.96 23.26
CA TYR A 496 -5.20 25.47 24.10
C TYR A 496 -4.79 25.39 25.58
N TRP A 497 -3.59 24.87 25.87
CA TRP A 497 -3.08 24.78 27.24
C TRP A 497 -2.69 26.14 27.83
N GLU A 498 -2.09 27.04 27.04
CA GLU A 498 -1.78 28.41 27.46
C GLU A 498 -3.06 29.19 27.81
N THR A 499 -4.14 28.97 27.07
CA THR A 499 -5.45 29.58 27.35
C THR A 499 -6.04 29.05 28.67
N PHE A 500 -5.76 27.80 29.03
CA PHE A 500 -6.22 27.20 30.28
C PHE A 500 -5.39 27.62 31.51
N LEU A 501 -4.10 27.90 31.32
CA LEU A 501 -3.16 28.14 32.41
C LEU A 501 -3.60 29.20 33.45
N PRO A 502 -4.23 30.34 33.06
CA PRO A 502 -4.72 31.31 34.03
C PRO A 502 -5.83 30.77 34.94
N GLU A 503 -6.75 29.96 34.39
CA GLU A 503 -7.85 29.35 35.15
C GLU A 503 -7.30 28.34 36.18
N ALA A 504 -6.27 27.57 35.81
CA ALA A 504 -5.59 26.66 36.73
C ALA A 504 -4.89 27.42 37.88
N LYS A 505 -4.24 28.55 37.57
CA LYS A 505 -3.58 29.40 38.58
C LYS A 505 -4.54 30.12 39.51
N ALA A 506 -5.79 30.33 39.10
CA ALA A 506 -6.80 31.01 39.91
C ALA A 506 -7.34 30.14 41.07
N ILE A 507 -7.03 28.84 41.08
CA ILE A 507 -7.45 27.88 42.12
C ILE A 507 -6.34 27.67 43.17
N ALA A 508 -5.07 27.85 42.78
CA ALA A 508 -3.90 27.74 43.65
C ALA A 508 -3.77 28.97 44.54
#